data_AF-A0A354FBY2-F1
#
_entry.id   AF-A0A354FBY2-F1
#
_cell.length_a   1.000
_cell.length_b   1.000
_cell.length_c   1.000
_cell.angle_alpha   90.00
_cell.angle_beta   90.00
_cell.angle_gamma   90.00
#
_symmetry.space_group_name_H-M   'P 1'
#
loop_
_entity.id
_entity.type
_entity.pdbx_description
1 polymer ?
#
loop_
_entity_poly.entity_id
_entity_poly.type
_entity_poly.pdbx_seq_one_letter_code
_entity_poly.pdbx_strand_id
1 'polypeptide(L)' 'MANINSLGRHVLAELYGCTFEALDDTEKVKSYMIKAAISAGAEVRESVFH' A
#
# COMPACT_ATOMS: atom_id res chain seq x y z
N MET A 1 -19.16 16.88 6.27
CA MET A 1 -18.34 15.96 5.45
C MET A 1 -18.74 16.17 4.00
N ALA A 2 -17.78 16.42 3.10
CA ALA A 2 -18.09 16.65 1.69
C ALA A 2 -18.76 15.42 1.07
N ASN A 3 -19.81 15.64 0.29
CA ASN A 3 -20.55 14.58 -0.39
C ASN A 3 -19.73 14.16 -1.63
N ILE A 4 -18.87 13.16 -1.48
CA ILE A 4 -18.00 12.67 -2.54
C ILE A 4 -18.79 11.66 -3.38
N ASN A 5 -19.15 12.05 -4.61
CA ASN A 5 -19.83 11.20 -5.60
C ASN A 5 -18.84 10.30 -6.39
N SER A 6 -17.86 9.70 -5.71
CA SER A 6 -16.94 8.74 -6.34
C SER A 6 -17.06 7.37 -5.69
N LEU A 7 -16.97 6.32 -6.51
CA LEU A 7 -17.00 4.94 -6.05
C LEU A 7 -15.70 4.53 -5.32
N GLY A 8 -14.62 5.29 -5.51
CA GLY A 8 -13.31 4.98 -4.95
C GLY A 8 -12.47 6.22 -4.69
N ARG A 9 -11.33 5.98 -4.02
CA ARG A 9 -10.27 6.96 -3.74
C ARG A 9 -8.96 6.39 -4.27
N HIS A 10 -8.23 7.19 -5.05
CA HIS A 10 -6.91 6.85 -5.57
C HIS A 10 -5.90 7.86 -5.03
N VAL A 11 -4.85 7.37 -4.39
CA VAL A 11 -3.75 8.18 -3.83
C VAL A 11 -2.48 7.86 -4.59
N LEU A 12 -1.82 8.89 -5.11
CA LEU A 12 -0.48 8.82 -5.71
C LEU A 12 0.50 9.46 -4.72
N ALA A 13 1.58 8.76 -4.40
CA ALA A 13 2.58 9.22 -3.45
C ALA A 13 3.99 8.91 -3.95
N GLU A 14 4.91 9.84 -3.70
CA GLU A 14 6.34 9.67 -3.91
C GLU A 14 7.01 9.54 -2.53
N LEU A 15 7.77 8.45 -2.34
CA LEU A 15 8.43 8.12 -1.08
C LEU A 15 9.93 8.43 -1.20
N TYR A 16 10.42 9.37 -0.40
CA TYR A 16 11.83 9.77 -0.36
C TYR A 16 12.47 9.40 0.99
N GLY A 17 13.79 9.18 0.99
CA GLY A 17 14.54 8.88 2.20
C GLY A 17 14.33 7.47 2.75
N CYS A 18 13.77 6.55 1.95
CA CYS A 18 13.69 5.14 2.31
C CYS A 18 15.09 4.51 2.32
N THR A 19 15.33 3.60 3.26
CA THR A 19 16.55 2.80 3.28
C THR A 19 16.56 1.81 2.11
N PHE A 20 17.70 1.65 1.44
CA PHE A 20 17.81 0.76 0.29
C PHE A 20 17.43 -0.68 0.65
N GLU A 21 17.82 -1.15 1.83
CA GLU A 21 17.56 -2.50 2.34
C GLU A 21 16.07 -2.78 2.60
N ALA A 22 15.24 -1.74 2.71
CA ALA A 22 13.79 -1.87 2.81
C ALA A 22 13.12 -1.94 1.43
N LEU A 23 13.76 -1.36 0.41
CA LEU A 23 13.28 -1.36 -0.97
C LEU A 23 13.71 -2.63 -1.73
N ASP A 24 14.90 -3.17 -1.41
CA ASP A 24 15.52 -4.33 -2.07
C ASP A 24 15.15 -5.69 -1.45
N ASP A 25 14.19 -5.71 -0.53
CA ASP A 25 13.71 -6.92 0.15
C ASP A 25 12.24 -7.16 -0.16
N THR A 26 11.98 -8.03 -1.15
CA THR A 26 10.63 -8.32 -1.66
C THR A 26 9.68 -8.82 -0.57
N GLU A 27 10.16 -9.64 0.38
CA GLU A 27 9.30 -10.14 1.47
C GLU A 27 8.97 -9.05 2.49
N LYS A 28 9.91 -8.14 2.79
CA LYS A 28 9.58 -6.93 3.58
C LYS A 28 8.57 -6.05 2.88
N VAL A 29 8.77 -5.74 1.60
CA VAL A 29 7.85 -4.89 0.81
C VAL A 29 6.46 -5.52 0.79
N LYS A 30 6.36 -6.82 0.54
CA LYS A 30 5.10 -7.58 0.62
C LYS A 30 4.44 -7.46 1.99
N SER A 31 5.19 -7.62 3.07
CA SER A 31 4.68 -7.44 4.45
C SER A 31 4.14 -6.03 4.68
N TYR A 32 4.85 -4.99 4.22
CA TYR A 32 4.41 -3.60 4.35
C TYR A 32 3.12 -3.34 3.57
N MET A 33 3.02 -3.81 2.33
CA MET A 33 1.82 -3.61 1.49
C MET A 33 0.60 -4.33 2.04
N ILE A 34 0.74 -5.57 2.54
CA ILE A 34 -0.36 -6.31 3.17
C ILE A 34 -0.82 -5.59 4.45
N LYS A 35 0.11 -5.14 5.30
CA LYS A 35 -0.20 -4.38 6.51
C LYS A 35 -0.90 -3.06 6.19
N ALA A 36 -0.46 -2.36 5.13
CA ALA A 36 -1.08 -1.13 4.68
C ALA A 36 -2.53 -1.36 4.22
N ALA A 37 -2.80 -2.42 3.45
CA ALA A 37 -4.14 -2.78 3.02
C ALA A 37 -5.07 -3.07 4.21
N ILE A 38 -4.61 -3.86 5.18
CA ILE A 38 -5.37 -4.17 6.40
C ILE A 38 -5.61 -2.91 7.24
N SER A 39 -4.59 -2.07 7.41
CA SER A 39 -4.70 -0.80 8.15
C SER A 39 -5.69 0.18 7.49
N ALA A 40 -5.79 0.15 6.17
CA ALA A 40 -6.77 0.93 5.41
C ALA A 40 -8.20 0.35 5.46
N GLY A 41 -8.40 -0.80 6.11
CA GLY A 41 -9.70 -1.48 6.20
C GLY A 41 -10.08 -2.26 4.94
N ALA A 42 -9.11 -2.58 4.07
CA ALA A 42 -9.33 -3.37 2.86
C ALA A 42 -9.22 -4.88 3.13
N GLU A 43 -9.97 -5.67 2.36
CA GLU A 43 -9.81 -7.13 2.32
C GLU A 43 -8.76 -7.51 1.27
N VAL A 44 -7.74 -8.26 1.68
CA VAL A 44 -6.72 -8.79 0.77
C VAL A 44 -7.25 -10.09 0.14
N ARG A 45 -7.41 -10.11 -1.19
CA ARG A 45 -7.84 -11.30 -1.93
C ARG A 45 -6.65 -12.17 -2.35
N GLU A 46 -5.67 -11.59 -3.01
CA GLU A 46 -4.45 -12.25 -3.49
C GLU A 46 -3.27 -11.28 -3.36
N SER A 47 -2.04 -11.81 -3.29
CA SER A 47 -0.82 -11.02 -3.25
C SER A 47 0.28 -11.67 -4.08
N VAL A 48 0.84 -10.94 -5.05
CA VAL A 48 1.94 -11.39 -5.91
C VAL A 48 2.99 -10.28 -5.96
N PHE A 49 4.25 -10.66 -5.76
CA PHE A 49 5.42 -9.78 -5.79
C PHE A 49 6.51 -10.49 -6.61
N HIS A 50 7.30 -9.73 -7.36
CA HIS A 50 8.39 -10.21 -8.24
C HIS A 50 9.75 -9.82 -7.69
#